data_AF-A0A6Y2TB35-F1
#
_entry.id   AF-A0A6Y2TB35-F1
#
_cell.length_a   1.000
_cell.length_b   1.000
_cell.length_c   1.000
_cell.angle_alpha   90.00
_cell.angle_beta   90.00
_cell.angle_gamma   90.00
#
_symmetry.space_group_name_H-M   'P 1'
#
loop_
_entity.id
_entity.type
_entity.pdbx_description
1 polymer ?
#
loop_
_entity_poly.entity_id
_entity_poly.type
_entity_poly.pdbx_seq_one_letter_code
_entity_poly.pdbx_strand_id
1 'polypeptide(L)' 'FIAGMSFLYGAWMIIDKLIFGNNVPGYPSLLVSVLFLGGVQLIGIGILGEYIGRIYIETKQRPKYILKRKGFKSEI' A
#
# COMPACT_ATOMS: atom_id res chain seq x y z
N PHE A 1 -3.93 -15.88 -12.97
CA PHE A 1 -3.65 -16.17 -14.39
C PHE A 1 -3.25 -14.90 -15.15
N ILE A 2 -4.14 -13.91 -15.26
CA ILE A 2 -3.89 -12.64 -15.98
C ILE A 2 -2.66 -11.88 -15.43
N ALA A 3 -2.53 -11.76 -14.09
CA ALA A 3 -1.37 -11.10 -13.47
C ALA A 3 -0.03 -11.78 -13.80
N GLY A 4 -0.01 -13.12 -13.94
CA GLY A 4 1.20 -13.85 -14.32
C GLY A 4 1.61 -13.60 -15.78
N MET A 5 0.62 -13.52 -16.68
CA MET A 5 0.87 -13.19 -18.09
C MET A 5 1.36 -11.75 -18.27
N SER A 6 0.80 -10.79 -17.53
CA SER A 6 1.26 -9.40 -17.54
C SER A 6 2.69 -9.25 -17.02
N PHE A 7 3.05 -10.02 -15.98
CA PHE A 7 4.39 -10.00 -15.42
C PHE A 7 5.44 -10.59 -16.37
N LEU A 8 5.10 -11.68 -17.07
CA LEU A 8 5.96 -12.28 -18.10
C LEU A 8 6.22 -11.31 -19.27
N TYR A 9 5.17 -10.65 -19.76
CA TYR A 9 5.29 -9.69 -20.86
C TYR A 9 6.10 -8.44 -20.45
N GLY A 10 5.88 -7.94 -19.23
CA GLY A 10 6.66 -6.85 -18.67
C GLY A 10 8.14 -7.20 -18.49
N ALA A 11 8.45 -8.41 -18.02
CA ALA A 11 9.83 -8.89 -17.89
C ALA A 11 10.53 -9.00 -19.25
N TRP A 12 9.84 -9.53 -20.26
CA TRP A 12 10.37 -9.62 -21.63
C TRP A 12 10.69 -8.23 -22.21
N MET A 13 9.78 -7.26 -22.01
CA MET A 13 9.98 -5.87 -22.47
C MET A 13 11.15 -5.15 -21.78
N ILE A 14 11.39 -5.44 -20.49
CA ILE A 14 12.54 -4.88 -19.75
C ILE A 14 13.86 -5.45 -20.27
N ILE A 15 13.90 -6.77 -20.54
CA ILE A 15 15.09 -7.45 -21.08
C ILE A 15 15.42 -6.92 -22.48
N ASP A 16 14.41 -6.74 -23.33
CA ASP A 16 14.56 -6.19 -24.68
C ASP A 16 15.14 -4.76 -24.64
N LYS A 17 14.63 -3.90 -23.75
CA LYS A 17 15.14 -2.54 -23.55
C LYS A 17 16.60 -2.50 -23.08
N LEU A 18 17.00 -3.45 -22.24
CA LEU A 18 18.34 -3.50 -21.65
C LEU A 18 19.39 -4.01 -22.65
N ILE A 19 19.02 -4.96 -23.51
CA ILE A 19 19.95 -5.64 -24.44
C ILE A 19 20.09 -4.87 -25.76
N PHE A 20 19.00 -4.33 -26.32
CA PHE A 20 19.00 -3.75 -27.68
C PHE A 20 19.32 -2.25 -27.76
N GLY A 21 19.51 -1.55 -26.64
CA GLY A 21 20.05 -0.18 -26.63
C GLY A 21 19.31 0.81 -27.54
N ASN A 22 18.22 1.39 -27.05
CA ASN A 22 17.50 2.55 -27.62
C ASN A 22 17.09 2.46 -29.11
N ASN A 23 15.97 1.77 -29.40
CA ASN A 23 15.26 1.88 -30.68
C ASN A 23 14.09 2.90 -30.68
N VAL A 24 13.76 3.53 -29.55
CA VAL A 24 12.64 4.49 -29.46
C VAL A 24 12.98 5.68 -28.55
N PRO A 25 13.33 6.85 -29.09
CA PRO A 25 13.52 8.06 -28.29
C PRO A 25 12.22 8.41 -27.55
N GLY A 26 12.31 8.74 -26.26
CA GLY A 26 11.17 9.05 -25.38
C GLY A 26 10.74 7.91 -24.45
N TYR A 27 11.23 6.68 -24.64
CA TYR A 27 10.90 5.57 -23.75
C TYR A 27 11.50 5.71 -22.32
N PRO A 28 12.69 6.31 -22.10
CA PRO A 28 13.18 6.62 -20.75
C PRO A 28 12.31 7.64 -20.00
N SER A 29 11.89 8.73 -20.66
CA SER A 29 11.03 9.75 -20.03
C SER A 29 9.64 9.22 -19.69
N LEU A 30 9.04 8.43 -20.58
CA LEU A 30 7.76 7.74 -20.31
C LEU A 30 7.84 6.82 -19.08
N LEU A 31 8.92 6.04 -18.97
CA LEU A 31 9.12 5.13 -17.83
C LEU A 31 9.26 5.91 -16.51
N VAL A 32 10.00 7.02 -16.52
CA VAL A 32 10.14 7.92 -15.36
C VAL A 32 8.80 8.54 -14.97
N SER A 33 8.01 9.03 -15.94
CA SER A 33 6.69 9.61 -15.68
C SER A 33 5.71 8.61 -15.07
N VAL A 34 5.67 7.37 -15.59
CA VAL A 34 4.80 6.31 -15.07
C VAL A 34 5.22 5.89 -13.66
N LEU A 35 6.52 5.71 -13.41
CA LEU A 35 7.02 5.40 -12.06
C LEU A 35 6.72 6.52 -11.06
N PHE A 36 6.89 7.78 -11.49
CA PHE A 36 6.60 8.94 -10.65
C PHE A 36 5.11 9.01 -10.28
N LEU A 37 4.22 8.88 -11.27
CA LEU A 37 2.78 8.80 -11.05
C LEU A 37 2.40 7.61 -10.16
N GLY A 38 2.99 6.45 -10.41
CA GLY A 38 2.79 5.25 -9.59
C GLY A 38 3.22 5.45 -8.14
N GLY A 39 4.36 6.10 -7.91
CA GLY A 39 4.83 6.45 -6.57
C GLY A 39 3.87 7.39 -5.84
N VAL A 40 3.40 8.44 -6.49
CA VAL A 40 2.41 9.39 -5.92
C VAL A 40 1.09 8.67 -5.60
N GLN A 41 0.63 7.78 -6.48
CA GLN A 41 -0.57 6.98 -6.23
C GLN A 41 -0.42 6.06 -5.03
N LEU A 42 0.73 5.39 -4.87
CA LEU A 42 1.00 4.52 -3.73
C LEU A 42 1.02 5.29 -2.40
N ILE A 43 1.59 6.50 -2.39
CA ILE A 43 1.53 7.38 -1.21
C ILE A 43 0.06 7.70 -0.86
N GLY A 44 -0.75 8.05 -1.85
CA GLY A 44 -2.18 8.32 -1.65
C GLY A 44 -2.93 7.13 -1.05
N ILE A 45 -2.72 5.93 -1.58
CA ILE A 45 -3.32 4.68 -1.05
C ILE A 45 -2.82 4.40 0.37
N GLY A 46 -1.54 4.65 0.66
CA GLY A 46 -0.98 4.48 2.00
C GLY A 46 -1.66 5.35 3.05
N ILE A 47 -1.85 6.64 2.74
CA ILE A 47 -2.57 7.58 3.62
C ILE A 47 -4.02 7.13 3.80
N LEU A 48 -4.72 6.81 2.70
CA LEU A 48 -6.10 6.32 2.76
C LEU A 48 -6.24 5.06 3.63
N GLY A 49 -5.29 4.12 3.54
CA GLY A 49 -5.26 2.92 4.37
C GLY A 49 -5.14 3.24 5.86
N GLU A 50 -4.30 4.20 6.24
CA GLU A 50 -4.17 4.65 7.64
C GLU A 50 -5.45 5.30 8.16
N TYR A 51 -6.10 6.14 7.34
CA TYR A 51 -7.38 6.76 7.67
C TYR A 51 -8.49 5.72 7.86
N ILE A 52 -8.61 4.77 6.93
CA ILE A 52 -9.57 3.66 7.03
C ILE A 52 -9.29 2.82 8.29
N GLY A 53 -8.02 2.55 8.59
CA GLY A 53 -7.62 1.84 9.80
C GLY A 53 -8.07 2.56 11.08
N ARG A 54 -7.91 3.88 11.14
CA ARG A 54 -8.42 4.70 12.26
C ARG A 54 -9.93 4.66 12.36
N ILE A 55 -10.65 4.81 11.24
CA ILE A 55 -12.12 4.72 11.20
C ILE A 55 -12.58 3.34 11.68
N TYR A 56 -11.91 2.26 11.29
CA TYR A 56 -12.23 0.91 11.74
C TYR A 56 -12.06 0.74 13.26
N ILE A 57 -11.00 1.32 13.83
CA ILE A 57 -10.78 1.29 15.28
C ILE A 57 -11.86 2.09 16.02
N GLU A 58 -12.21 3.27 15.50
CA GLU A 58 -13.22 4.16 16.10
C GLU A 58 -14.62 3.53 16.05
N THR A 59 -15.00 2.95 14.91
CA THR A 59 -16.30 2.29 14.71
C THR A 59 -16.47 1.03 15.57
N LYS A 60 -15.37 0.37 15.97
CA LYS A 60 -15.44 -0.81 16.84
C LYS A 60 -15.79 -0.52 18.29
N GLN A 61 -15.82 0.75 18.73
CA GLN A 61 -16.22 1.19 20.08
C GLN A 61 -15.68 0.30 21.21
N ARG A 62 -14.44 -0.21 21.08
CA ARG A 62 -13.88 -1.12 22.08
C ARG A 62 -13.55 -0.31 23.34
N PRO A 63 -14.12 -0.66 24.52
CA PRO A 63 -13.81 0.04 25.75
C PRO A 63 -12.30 -0.05 26.01
N LYS A 64 -11.65 1.11 26.20
CA LYS A 64 -10.18 1.23 26.38
C LYS A 64 -9.67 0.48 27.62
N TYR A 65 -10.56 0.16 28.57
CA TYR A 65 -10.24 -0.61 29.76
C TYR A 65 -11.53 -1.18 30.36
N ILE A 66 -11.42 -2.38 30.94
CA ILE A 66 -12.47 -2.97 31.77
C ILE A 66 -12.07 -2.73 33.22
N LEU A 67 -12.79 -1.86 33.93
CA LEU A 67 -12.56 -1.62 35.36
C LEU A 67 -12.98 -2.88 36.14
N LYS A 68 -12.01 -3.63 36.66
CA LYS A 68 -12.28 -4.68 37.64
C LYS A 68 -12.52 -4.02 39.00
N ARG A 69 -13.78 -3.89 39.40
CA ARG A 69 -14.18 -3.36 40.71
C ARG A 69 -13.50 -4.19 41.80
N LYS A 70 -12.53 -3.63 42.53
CA LYS A 70 -12.04 -4.23 43.78
C LYS A 70 -13.18 -4.12 44.78
N GLY A 71 -13.70 -5.27 45.24
CA GLY A 71 -14.69 -5.32 46.29
C GLY A 71 -14.17 -4.60 47.53
N PHE A 72 -14.94 -3.63 48.01
CA PHE A 72 -14.77 -3.08 49.34
C PHE A 72 -14.91 -4.23 50.34
N LYS A 73 -13.79 -4.67 50.91
CA LYS A 73 -13.82 -5.51 52.11
C LYS A 73 -13.97 -4.56 53.29
N SER A 74 -15.20 -4.37 53.74
CA SER A 74 -15.50 -3.73 55.01
C SER A 74 -15.09 -4.70 56.12
N GLU A 75 -13.93 -4.44 56.72
CA GLU A 75 -13.63 -4.93 58.07
C GLU A 75 -14.24 -3.95 59.06
N ILE A 76 -15.29 -4.39 59.76
CA ILE A 76 -15.76 -3.89 61.04
C ILE A 76 -15.72 -5.10 61.98
#